data_AF-A0A511MV74-F1
#
_entry.id   AF-A0A511MV74-F1
#
_cell.length_a   1.000
_cell.length_b   1.000
_cell.length_c   1.000
_cell.angle_alpha   90.00
_cell.angle_beta   90.00
_cell.angle_gamma   90.00
#
_symmetry.space_group_name_H-M   'P 1'
#
loop_
_entity.id
_entity.type
_entity.pdbx_description
1 polymer ?
#
loop_
_entity_poly.entity_id
_entity_poly.type
_entity_poly.pdbx_seq_one_letter_code
_entity_poly.pdbx_strand_id
1 'polypeptide(L)'
;MAERLDTVDRLLAGAVTDAGGLWSRATAWILRIALEQSVDELWGRLAPALMRCPMRAQLIALRTFAGPEVAAQVAALWAALSRAAHHHDYELAPSVTDLRRWREQTVAIAGALAAVESR
;
A
#
# COMPACT_ATOMS: atom_id res chain seq x y z
N MET A 1 -8.91 2.95 4.96
CA MET A 1 -7.55 2.94 5.54
C MET A 1 -7.44 2.34 6.95
N ALA A 2 -7.94 2.99 8.00
CA ALA A 2 -7.59 2.71 9.40
C ALA A 2 -7.81 1.25 9.87
N GLU A 3 -8.96 0.66 9.53
CA GLU A 3 -9.30 -0.74 9.86
C GLU A 3 -8.27 -1.76 9.31
N ARG A 4 -7.69 -1.48 8.14
CA ARG A 4 -6.68 -2.33 7.52
C ARG A 4 -5.35 -2.25 8.26
N LEU A 5 -4.98 -1.06 8.73
CA LEU A 5 -3.77 -0.87 9.54
C LEU A 5 -3.88 -1.55 10.90
N ASP A 6 -5.05 -1.48 11.56
CA ASP A 6 -5.30 -2.23 12.79
C ASP A 6 -5.14 -3.74 12.57
N THR A 7 -5.69 -4.26 11.47
CA THR A 7 -5.56 -5.67 11.13
C THR A 7 -4.09 -6.08 10.91
N VAL A 8 -3.30 -5.24 10.23
CA VAL A 8 -1.85 -5.45 10.06
C VAL A 8 -1.14 -5.46 11.41
N ASP A 9 -1.47 -4.53 12.31
CA ASP A 9 -0.84 -4.43 13.63
C ASP A 9 -1.11 -5.67 14.48
N ARG A 10 -2.35 -6.20 14.45
CA ARG A 10 -2.69 -7.46 15.12
C ARG A 10 -1.92 -8.67 14.57
N LEU A 11 -1.75 -8.74 13.25
CA LEU A 11 -0.94 -9.80 12.62
C LEU A 11 0.53 -9.69 13.00
N LEU A 12 1.09 -8.47 12.99
CA LEU A 12 2.48 -8.20 13.36
C LEU A 12 2.78 -8.44 14.85
N ALA A 13 1.76 -8.37 15.71
CA ALA A 13 1.87 -8.70 17.13
C ALA A 13 1.88 -10.21 17.41
N GLY A 14 1.75 -11.06 16.38
CA GLY A 14 1.78 -12.52 16.53
C GLY A 14 0.44 -13.12 16.98
N ALA A 15 -0.68 -12.42 16.82
CA ALA A 15 -2.01 -12.94 17.17
C ALA A 15 -2.48 -14.13 16.29
N VAL A 16 -1.72 -14.48 15.24
CA VAL A 16 -1.97 -15.61 14.35
C VAL A 16 -0.69 -16.44 14.22
N THR A 17 -0.48 -17.37 15.15
CA THR A 17 0.76 -18.15 15.25
C THR A 17 0.82 -19.38 14.33
N ASP A 18 -0.31 -19.82 13.77
CA ASP A 18 -0.42 -21.16 13.15
C ASP A 18 -0.46 -21.17 11.60
N ALA A 19 -0.37 -20.00 10.94
CA ALA A 19 -0.60 -19.87 9.49
C ALA A 19 0.67 -19.88 8.62
N GLY A 20 1.88 -20.01 9.18
CA GLY A 20 3.14 -20.02 8.41
C GLY A 20 3.29 -18.79 7.49
N GLY A 21 3.89 -18.92 6.31
CA GLY A 21 4.06 -17.80 5.35
C GLY A 21 2.76 -17.22 4.76
N LEU A 22 1.58 -17.73 5.13
CA LEU A 22 0.28 -17.23 4.67
C LEU A 22 -0.08 -15.89 5.32
N TRP A 23 0.21 -15.73 6.62
CA TRP A 23 -0.11 -14.48 7.33
C TRP A 23 0.75 -13.32 6.83
N SER A 24 2.01 -13.57 6.46
CA SER A 24 2.91 -12.53 5.95
C SER A 24 2.48 -12.03 4.57
N ARG A 25 2.04 -12.95 3.69
CA ARG A 25 1.46 -12.61 2.39
C ARG A 25 0.11 -11.89 2.52
N ALA A 26 -0.76 -12.35 3.43
CA ALA A 26 -2.00 -11.66 3.76
C ALA A 26 -1.73 -10.23 4.26
N THR A 27 -0.70 -10.05 5.10
CA THR A 27 -0.26 -8.73 5.57
C THR A 27 0.15 -7.83 4.39
N ALA A 28 0.97 -8.34 3.47
CA ALA A 28 1.36 -7.60 2.26
C ALA A 28 0.15 -7.23 1.38
N TRP A 29 -0.81 -8.14 1.23
CA TRP A 29 -2.04 -7.88 0.49
C TRP A 29 -2.91 -6.80 1.15
N ILE A 30 -3.08 -6.83 2.48
CA ILE A 30 -3.83 -5.82 3.23
C ILE A 30 -3.15 -4.45 3.12
N LEU A 31 -1.82 -4.39 3.21
CA LEU A 31 -1.04 -3.16 3.00
C LEU A 31 -1.21 -2.61 1.58
N ARG A 32 -1.31 -3.48 0.57
CA ARG A 32 -1.57 -3.05 -0.82
C ARG A 32 -2.94 -2.40 -0.95
N ILE A 33 -3.97 -3.02 -0.37
CA ILE A 33 -5.33 -2.44 -0.40
C ILE A 33 -5.37 -1.12 0.36
N ALA A 34 -4.69 -1.02 1.50
CA ALA A 34 -4.54 0.23 2.22
C ALA A 34 -3.91 1.30 1.31
N LEU A 35 -2.75 1.02 0.70
CA LEU A 35 -2.10 1.96 -0.21
C LEU A 35 -3.02 2.41 -1.37
N GLU A 36 -3.71 1.48 -2.01
CA GLU A 36 -4.67 1.78 -3.09
C GLU A 36 -5.81 2.68 -2.60
N GLN A 37 -6.34 2.44 -1.40
CA GLN A 37 -7.36 3.29 -0.79
C GLN A 37 -6.89 4.73 -0.56
N SER A 38 -5.65 4.96 -0.13
CA SER A 38 -5.13 6.34 0.00
C SER A 38 -5.06 7.07 -1.34
N VAL A 39 -4.75 6.35 -2.42
CA VAL A 39 -4.74 6.91 -3.77
C VAL A 39 -6.17 7.22 -4.23
N ASP A 40 -7.12 6.33 -3.98
CA ASP A 40 -8.54 6.58 -4.23
C ASP A 40 -9.09 7.77 -3.42
N GLU A 41 -8.69 7.92 -2.16
CA GLU A 41 -9.06 9.05 -1.30
C GLU A 41 -8.51 10.39 -1.84
N LEU A 42 -7.29 10.40 -2.41
CA LEU A 42 -6.76 11.56 -3.13
C LEU A 42 -7.61 11.88 -4.36
N TRP A 43 -7.91 10.88 -5.18
CA TRP A 43 -8.70 11.09 -6.40
C TRP A 43 -10.14 11.50 -6.12
N GLY A 44 -10.76 10.96 -5.08
CA GLY A 44 -12.09 11.39 -4.64
C GLY A 44 -12.14 12.89 -4.32
N ARG A 45 -11.03 13.47 -3.84
CA ARG A 45 -10.93 14.91 -3.55
C ARG A 45 -10.59 15.74 -4.79
N LEU A 46 -9.62 15.28 -5.60
CA LEU A 46 -9.00 16.14 -6.62
C LEU A 46 -9.40 15.81 -8.07
N ALA A 47 -9.69 14.55 -8.38
CA ALA A 47 -9.96 14.09 -9.74
C ALA A 47 -10.74 12.75 -9.75
N PRO A 48 -12.03 12.74 -9.39
CA PRO A 48 -12.80 11.50 -9.23
C PRO A 48 -12.84 10.59 -10.47
N ALA A 49 -12.67 11.19 -11.66
CA ALA A 49 -12.60 10.43 -12.91
C ALA A 49 -11.43 9.43 -12.94
N LEU A 50 -10.31 9.72 -12.26
CA LEU A 50 -9.12 8.86 -12.22
C LEU A 50 -9.32 7.57 -11.41
N MET A 51 -10.27 7.54 -10.46
CA MET A 51 -10.59 6.33 -9.68
C MET A 51 -11.06 5.17 -10.59
N ARG A 52 -11.60 5.47 -11.77
CA ARG A 52 -12.05 4.47 -12.75
C ARG A 52 -10.92 3.94 -13.63
N CYS A 53 -9.74 4.56 -13.59
CA CYS A 53 -8.59 4.13 -14.36
C CYS A 53 -7.91 2.93 -13.68
N PRO A 54 -7.26 2.03 -14.44
CA PRO A 54 -6.42 0.99 -13.86
C PRO A 54 -5.34 1.59 -12.96
N MET A 55 -5.01 0.91 -11.86
CA MET A 55 -4.07 1.42 -10.84
C MET A 55 -2.75 1.93 -11.45
N ARG A 56 -2.18 1.22 -12.44
CA ARG A 56 -0.96 1.65 -13.13
C ARG A 56 -1.09 3.02 -13.82
N ALA A 57 -2.25 3.33 -14.39
CA ALA A 57 -2.50 4.64 -15.00
C ALA A 57 -2.65 5.73 -13.92
N GLN A 58 -3.29 5.41 -12.79
CA GLN A 58 -3.36 6.31 -11.64
C GLN A 58 -1.98 6.66 -11.09
N LEU A 59 -1.07 5.67 -10.99
CA LEU A 59 0.31 5.89 -10.55
C LEU A 59 1.11 6.85 -11.46
N ILE A 60 0.85 6.82 -12.77
CA ILE A 60 1.46 7.78 -13.70
C ILE A 60 0.94 9.19 -13.44
N ALA A 61 -0.38 9.33 -13.23
CA ALA A 61 -1.01 10.62 -12.97
C ALA A 61 -0.52 11.26 -11.65
N LEU A 62 -0.24 10.45 -10.60
CA LEU A 62 0.24 10.95 -9.30
C LEU A 62 1.41 11.93 -9.40
N ARG A 63 2.31 11.76 -10.37
CA ARG A 63 3.46 12.67 -10.55
C ARG A 63 3.05 14.13 -10.73
N THR A 64 1.91 14.37 -11.39
CA THR A 64 1.39 15.71 -11.64
C THR A 64 0.68 16.31 -10.42
N PHE A 65 0.06 15.47 -9.59
CA PHE A 65 -0.74 15.92 -8.44
C PHE A 65 0.05 15.96 -7.12
N ALA A 66 0.83 14.93 -6.83
CA ALA A 66 1.57 14.77 -5.57
C ALA A 66 3.08 15.07 -5.71
N GLY A 67 3.54 15.39 -6.93
CA GLY A 67 4.95 15.59 -7.24
C GLY A 67 5.72 14.29 -7.49
N PRO A 68 6.93 14.38 -8.06
CA PRO A 68 7.69 13.22 -8.52
C PRO A 68 8.16 12.30 -7.38
N GLU A 69 8.51 12.87 -6.22
CA GLU A 69 9.04 12.09 -5.10
C GLU A 69 7.96 11.19 -4.49
N VAL A 70 6.81 11.75 -4.10
CA VAL A 70 5.69 10.98 -3.56
C VAL A 70 5.22 9.94 -4.58
N ALA A 71 5.06 10.32 -5.85
CA ALA A 71 4.64 9.39 -6.90
C ALA A 71 5.61 8.19 -7.05
N ALA A 72 6.92 8.42 -6.98
CA ALA A 72 7.91 7.36 -7.04
C ALA A 72 7.82 6.42 -5.83
N GLN A 73 7.62 6.96 -4.62
CA GLN A 73 7.43 6.17 -3.41
C GLN A 73 6.18 5.30 -3.46
N VAL A 74 5.04 5.85 -3.93
CA VAL A 74 3.81 5.07 -4.13
C VAL A 74 4.05 3.94 -5.12
N ALA A 75 4.64 4.24 -6.27
CA ALA A 75 4.89 3.23 -7.32
C ALA A 75 5.82 2.12 -6.83
N ALA A 76 6.89 2.46 -6.11
CA ALA A 76 7.85 1.51 -5.56
C ALA A 76 7.19 0.59 -4.53
N LEU A 77 6.43 1.15 -3.57
CA LEU A 77 5.75 0.37 -2.54
C LEU A 77 4.65 -0.51 -3.14
N TRP A 78 3.84 0.03 -4.06
CA TRP A 78 2.80 -0.73 -4.74
C TRP A 78 3.38 -1.94 -5.49
N ALA A 79 4.49 -1.76 -6.19
CA ALA A 79 5.16 -2.85 -6.89
C ALA A 79 5.74 -3.91 -5.93
N ALA A 80 6.34 -3.48 -4.82
CA ALA A 80 6.87 -4.40 -3.80
C ALA A 80 5.76 -5.24 -3.15
N LEU A 81 4.67 -4.59 -2.72
CA LEU A 81 3.51 -5.26 -2.10
C LEU A 81 2.79 -6.18 -3.10
N SER A 82 2.66 -5.77 -4.35
CA SER A 82 2.05 -6.60 -5.39
C SER A 82 2.85 -7.89 -5.60
N ARG A 83 4.18 -7.81 -5.71
CA ARG A 83 5.04 -9.00 -5.81
C ARG A 83 4.91 -9.90 -4.58
N ALA A 84 5.03 -9.32 -3.38
CA ALA A 84 4.98 -10.07 -2.13
C ALA A 84 3.62 -10.75 -1.87
N ALA A 85 2.53 -10.22 -2.42
CA ALA A 85 1.20 -10.80 -2.31
C ALA A 85 0.97 -11.97 -3.29
N HIS A 86 1.76 -12.10 -4.36
CA HIS A 86 1.67 -13.24 -5.28
C HIS A 86 2.39 -14.48 -4.69
N HIS A 87 1.74 -15.64 -4.78
CA HIS A 87 2.35 -16.91 -4.41
C HIS A 87 3.13 -17.45 -5.61
N HIS A 88 4.46 -17.28 -5.61
CA HIS A 88 5.34 -18.10 -6.43
C HIS A 88 5.91 -19.19 -5.53
N ASP A 89 5.79 -20.45 -5.94
CA ASP A 89 6.15 -21.64 -5.12
C ASP A 89 7.61 -21.65 -4.63
N TYR A 90 8.46 -20.78 -5.18
CA TYR A 90 9.87 -20.63 -4.83
C TYR A 90 10.23 -19.27 -4.18
N GLU A 91 9.28 -18.34 -4.04
CA GLU A 91 9.55 -17.06 -3.37
C GLU A 91 9.40 -17.20 -1.86
N LEU A 92 10.46 -16.80 -1.14
CA LEU A 92 10.43 -16.66 0.31
C LEU A 92 9.29 -15.70 0.72
N ALA A 93 8.54 -16.07 1.75
CA ALA A 93 7.53 -15.19 2.30
C ALA A 93 8.20 -13.92 2.85
N PRO A 94 7.54 -12.75 2.76
CA PRO A 94 8.12 -11.51 3.27
C PRO A 94 8.43 -11.61 4.77
N SER A 95 9.59 -11.07 5.17
CA SER A 95 10.02 -11.10 6.57
C SER A 95 9.18 -10.14 7.42
N VAL A 96 9.11 -10.38 8.74
CA VAL A 96 8.47 -9.43 9.69
C VAL A 96 9.07 -8.03 9.57
N THR A 97 10.40 -7.93 9.37
CA THR A 97 11.11 -6.67 9.19
C THR A 97 10.64 -5.93 7.94
N ASP A 98 10.49 -6.63 6.81
CA ASP A 98 9.96 -6.03 5.59
C ASP A 98 8.53 -5.55 5.76
N LEU A 99 7.69 -6.35 6.42
CA LEU A 99 6.28 -6.00 6.66
C LEU A 99 6.15 -4.75 7.55
N ARG A 100 6.95 -4.64 8.60
CA ARG A 100 6.99 -3.44 9.47
C ARG A 100 7.40 -2.20 8.68
N ARG A 101 8.47 -2.31 7.89
CA ARG A 101 8.94 -1.23 7.03
C ARG A 101 7.86 -0.81 6.02
N TRP A 102 7.22 -1.77 5.35
CA TRP A 102 6.15 -1.45 4.40
C TRP A 102 4.95 -0.81 5.07
N ARG A 103 4.58 -1.22 6.29
CA ARG A 103 3.53 -0.58 7.09
C ARG A 103 3.86 0.87 7.42
N GLU A 104 5.08 1.16 7.85
CA GLU A 104 5.55 2.53 8.09
C GLU A 104 5.52 3.37 6.80
N GLN A 105 5.96 2.80 5.68
CA GLN A 105 5.90 3.48 4.37
C GLN A 105 4.45 3.74 3.93
N THR A 106 3.53 2.80 4.12
CA THR A 106 2.10 3.00 3.84
C THR A 106 1.54 4.16 4.65
N VAL A 107 1.86 4.26 5.94
CA VAL A 107 1.40 5.36 6.81
C VAL A 107 1.98 6.70 6.36
N ALA A 108 3.29 6.76 6.08
CA ALA A 108 3.94 7.98 5.64
C ALA A 108 3.38 8.48 4.30
N ILE A 109 3.20 7.56 3.34
CA ILE A 109 2.60 7.86 2.04
C ILE A 109 1.15 8.32 2.19
N ALA A 110 0.34 7.64 3.00
CA ALA A 110 -1.04 8.05 3.24
C ALA A 110 -1.13 9.48 3.78
N GLY A 111 -0.25 9.84 4.72
CA GLY A 111 -0.14 11.21 5.24
C GLY A 111 0.29 12.21 4.16
N ALA A 112 1.28 11.86 3.32
CA ALA A 112 1.73 12.70 2.23
C ALA A 112 0.63 12.95 1.20
N LEU A 113 -0.12 11.91 0.80
CA LEU A 113 -1.25 12.02 -0.14
C LEU A 113 -2.41 12.83 0.45
N ALA A 114 -2.70 12.66 1.74
CA ALA A 114 -3.74 13.43 2.43
C ALA A 114 -3.42 14.93 2.47
N ALA A 115 -2.14 15.30 2.59
CA ALA A 115 -1.68 16.68 2.59
C ALA A 115 -1.64 17.34 1.20
N VAL A 116 -1.86 16.59 0.11
CA VAL A 116 -1.95 17.18 -1.23
C VAL A 116 -3.28 17.91 -1.37
N GLU A 117 -3.21 19.21 -1.68
CA GLU A 117 -4.34 20.08 -1.93
C GLU A 117 -4.49 20.38 -3.44
N SER A 118 -5.71 20.73 -3.87
CA SER A 118 -5.94 21.25 -5.22
C SER A 118 -5.19 22.58 -5.36
N ARG A 119 -4.33 22.67 -6.37
CA ARG A 119 -3.77 23.96 -6.81
C ARG A 119 -4.83 24.84 -7.43
#